data_AF-A0A0V0GIR6-F1
#
_entry.id   AF-A0A0V0GIR6-F1
#
_cell.length_a   1.000
_cell.length_b   1.000
_cell.length_c   1.000
_cell.angle_alpha   90.00
_cell.angle_beta   90.00
_cell.angle_gamma   90.00
#
_symmetry.space_group_name_H-M   'P 1'
#
loop_
_entity.id
_entity.type
_entity.pdbx_description
1 polymer ?
#
loop_
_entity_poly.entity_id
_entity_poly.type
_entity_poly.pdbx_seq_one_letter_code
_entity_poly.pdbx_strand_id
1 'polypeptide(L)'
;MEVLFHKSIGCFVSHCGWNSTLEALSLGVPMVAMPQWSDQPTNAKFISDVWQTGVRVKAGENGVVNRDEIASSIREVMREEKGIMLKENANKWKKLAKEAVDEGGSSDKNIEEFLKLVIN
;
A
#
# COMPACT_ATOMS: atom_id res chain seq x y z
N MET A 1 14.37 5.23 3.12
CA MET A 1 13.00 5.66 2.77
C MET A 1 12.98 7.15 2.37
N GLU A 2 13.72 7.55 1.34
CA GLU A 2 13.78 8.99 0.97
C GLU A 2 12.74 9.37 -0.08
N VAL A 3 12.46 8.46 -1.02
CA VAL A 3 11.57 8.75 -2.15
C VAL A 3 10.11 8.85 -1.71
N LEU A 4 9.54 7.81 -1.09
CA LEU A 4 8.11 7.77 -0.73
C LEU A 4 7.70 8.81 0.32
N PHE A 5 8.66 9.34 1.09
CA PHE A 5 8.41 10.40 2.06
C PHE A 5 8.22 11.78 1.39
N HIS A 6 8.71 11.94 0.16
CA HIS A 6 8.72 13.25 -0.49
C HIS A 6 7.32 13.71 -0.91
N LYS A 7 6.96 14.95 -0.57
CA LYS A 7 5.63 15.54 -0.82
C LYS A 7 5.21 15.59 -2.29
N SER A 8 6.15 15.50 -3.23
CA SER A 8 5.88 15.47 -4.67
C SER A 8 5.46 14.09 -5.19
N ILE A 9 5.52 13.03 -4.37
CA ILE A 9 5.04 11.71 -4.75
C ILE A 9 3.52 11.68 -4.70
N GLY A 10 2.90 11.46 -5.85
CA GLY A 10 1.45 11.30 -5.94
C GLY A 10 0.99 9.84 -5.91
N CYS A 11 1.74 8.92 -6.51
CA CYS A 11 1.44 7.48 -6.49
C CYS A 11 2.71 6.64 -6.55
N PHE A 12 2.62 5.40 -6.08
CA PHE A 12 3.71 4.42 -6.12
C PHE A 12 3.33 3.19 -6.97
N VAL A 13 4.02 2.99 -8.08
CA VAL A 13 3.90 1.75 -8.87
C VAL A 13 4.75 0.68 -8.17
N SER A 14 4.11 -0.38 -7.68
CA SER A 14 4.75 -1.38 -6.84
C SER A 14 4.44 -2.79 -7.29
N HIS A 15 5.42 -3.68 -7.12
CA HIS A 15 5.22 -5.12 -7.29
C HIS A 15 4.46 -5.75 -6.11
N CYS A 16 4.02 -4.97 -5.12
CA CYS A 16 3.24 -5.41 -3.97
C CYS A 16 3.99 -6.35 -3.00
N GLY A 17 5.31 -6.27 -2.93
CA GLY A 17 6.07 -6.86 -1.82
C GLY A 17 5.66 -6.26 -0.48
N TRP A 18 5.67 -7.07 0.58
CA TRP A 18 5.10 -6.68 1.87
C TRP A 18 5.77 -5.43 2.48
N ASN A 19 7.10 -5.35 2.43
CA ASN A 19 7.83 -4.20 2.96
C ASN A 19 7.45 -2.89 2.25
N SER A 20 7.45 -2.90 0.91
CA SER A 20 7.06 -1.73 0.12
C SER A 20 5.58 -1.36 0.30
N THR A 21 4.73 -2.35 0.55
CA THR A 21 3.31 -2.15 0.87
C THR A 21 3.17 -1.45 2.22
N LEU A 22 3.88 -1.91 3.25
CA LEU A 22 3.91 -1.27 4.56
C LEU A 22 4.44 0.16 4.48
N GLU A 23 5.54 0.41 3.76
CA GLU A 23 6.06 1.77 3.57
C GLU A 23 5.01 2.70 2.93
N ALA A 24 4.33 2.25 1.89
CA ALA A 24 3.30 3.04 1.22
C ALA A 24 2.09 3.34 2.13
N LEU A 25 1.62 2.34 2.87
CA LEU A 25 0.53 2.49 3.85
C LEU A 25 0.92 3.45 4.99
N SER A 26 2.09 3.26 5.59
CA SER A 26 2.60 4.10 6.68
C SER A 26 2.87 5.54 6.26
N LEU A 27 3.14 5.79 4.97
CA LEU A 27 3.36 7.13 4.44
C LEU A 27 2.12 7.75 3.81
N GLY A 28 1.05 6.97 3.63
CA GLY A 28 -0.21 7.41 3.03
C GLY A 28 -0.08 7.67 1.52
N VAL A 29 0.70 6.84 0.83
CA VAL A 29 0.94 6.94 -0.61
C VAL A 29 0.06 5.93 -1.35
N PRO A 30 -0.86 6.37 -2.23
CA PRO A 30 -1.65 5.47 -3.06
C PRO A 30 -0.79 4.64 -4.01
N MET A 31 -1.26 3.45 -4.35
CA MET A 31 -0.49 2.48 -5.13
C MET A 31 -1.13 2.15 -6.49
N VAL A 32 -0.27 1.91 -7.48
CA VAL A 32 -0.61 1.12 -8.66
C VAL A 32 0.04 -0.25 -8.45
N ALA A 33 -0.79 -1.25 -8.16
CA ALA A 33 -0.38 -2.60 -7.85
C ALA A 33 -0.12 -3.42 -9.13
N MET A 34 1.13 -3.85 -9.30
CA MET A 34 1.62 -4.63 -10.43
C MET A 34 2.36 -5.90 -9.93
N PRO A 35 1.64 -6.85 -9.30
CA PRO A 35 2.24 -8.02 -8.68
C PRO A 35 2.95 -8.91 -9.70
N GLN A 36 4.02 -9.57 -9.27
CA GLN A 36 4.85 -10.43 -10.12
C GLN A 36 4.82 -11.91 -9.66
N TRP A 37 5.00 -12.21 -8.36
CA TRP A 37 5.13 -13.59 -7.85
C TRP A 37 4.84 -13.72 -6.35
N SER A 38 4.81 -14.95 -5.82
CA SER A 38 4.62 -15.26 -4.39
C SER A 38 3.27 -14.73 -3.84
N ASP A 39 3.31 -14.02 -2.72
CA ASP A 39 2.21 -13.39 -1.99
C ASP A 39 1.75 -12.06 -2.60
N GLN A 40 2.50 -11.53 -3.56
CA GLN A 40 2.22 -10.22 -4.17
C GLN A 40 0.82 -10.12 -4.81
N PRO A 41 0.28 -11.14 -5.52
CA PRO A 41 -1.08 -11.07 -6.03
C PRO A 41 -2.14 -10.96 -4.93
N THR A 42 -1.90 -11.57 -3.77
CA THR A 42 -2.75 -11.44 -2.58
C THR A 42 -2.64 -10.01 -2.04
N ASN A 43 -1.43 -9.50 -1.84
CA ASN A 43 -1.23 -8.12 -1.39
C ASN A 43 -1.89 -7.11 -2.34
N ALA A 44 -1.77 -7.32 -3.66
CA ALA A 44 -2.44 -6.50 -4.67
C ALA A 44 -3.96 -6.50 -4.51
N LYS A 45 -4.56 -7.65 -4.18
CA LYS A 45 -6.00 -7.77 -3.90
C LYS A 45 -6.39 -7.00 -2.64
N PHE A 46 -5.59 -7.04 -1.58
CA PHE A 46 -5.84 -6.23 -0.38
C PHE A 46 -5.75 -4.74 -0.70
N ILE A 47 -4.73 -4.31 -1.45
CA ILE A 47 -4.56 -2.91 -1.88
C ILE A 47 -5.76 -2.40 -2.67
N SER A 48 -6.26 -3.16 -3.65
CA SER A 48 -7.35 -2.71 -4.54
C SER A 48 -8.74 -2.91 -3.96
N ASP A 49 -9.00 -4.05 -3.31
CA ASP A 49 -10.37 -4.49 -3.01
C ASP A 49 -10.74 -4.28 -1.53
N VAL A 50 -9.76 -4.42 -0.62
CA VAL A 50 -10.02 -4.42 0.83
C VAL A 50 -9.72 -3.07 1.46
N TRP A 51 -8.49 -2.58 1.27
CA TRP A 51 -8.05 -1.31 1.83
C TRP A 51 -8.40 -0.14 0.94
N GLN A 52 -8.62 -0.41 -0.35
CA GLN A 52 -8.96 0.58 -1.36
C GLN A 52 -7.97 1.76 -1.32
N THR A 53 -6.68 1.45 -1.27
CA THR A 53 -5.57 2.43 -1.26
C THR A 53 -4.82 2.46 -2.59
N GLY A 54 -5.24 1.67 -3.57
CA GLY A 54 -4.67 1.65 -4.90
C GLY A 54 -5.57 0.97 -5.93
N VAL A 55 -5.05 0.86 -7.15
CA VAL A 55 -5.65 0.08 -8.23
C VAL A 55 -4.71 -1.04 -8.65
N ARG A 56 -5.25 -2.14 -9.18
CA ARG A 56 -4.46 -3.27 -9.69
C ARG A 56 -4.50 -3.27 -11.21
N VAL A 57 -3.32 -3.33 -11.83
CA VAL A 57 -3.22 -3.42 -13.29
C VAL A 57 -3.75 -4.77 -13.79
N LYS A 58 -4.37 -4.75 -14.97
CA LYS A 58 -4.91 -5.94 -15.63
C LYS A 58 -3.96 -6.43 -16.72
N ALA A 59 -3.55 -7.69 -16.60
CA ALA A 59 -2.83 -8.36 -17.68
C ALA A 59 -3.79 -8.68 -18.84
N GLY A 60 -3.30 -8.58 -20.07
CA GLY A 60 -4.00 -9.10 -21.24
C GLY A 60 -4.03 -10.64 -21.25
N GLU A 61 -4.65 -11.22 -22.28
CA GLU A 61 -4.80 -12.69 -22.42
C GLU A 61 -3.47 -13.45 -22.42
N ASN A 62 -2.40 -12.81 -22.91
CA ASN A 62 -1.05 -13.36 -22.91
C ASN A 62 -0.29 -13.17 -21.59
N GLY A 63 -0.94 -12.66 -20.54
CA GLY A 63 -0.33 -12.39 -19.23
C GLY A 63 0.52 -11.11 -19.18
N VAL A 64 0.60 -10.34 -20.28
CA VAL A 64 1.39 -9.10 -20.34
C VAL A 64 0.51 -7.90 -20.04
N VAL A 65 0.97 -7.02 -19.16
CA VAL A 65 0.35 -5.72 -18.91
C VAL A 65 0.79 -4.76 -20.00
N ASN A 66 -0.16 -4.20 -20.75
CA ASN A 66 0.15 -3.28 -21.82
C ASN A 66 0.44 -1.86 -21.29
N ARG A 67 1.10 -1.03 -22.11
CA ARG A 67 1.45 0.35 -21.75
C ARG A 67 0.24 1.22 -21.42
N ASP A 68 -0.89 0.98 -22.09
CA ASP A 68 -2.09 1.82 -21.97
C ASP A 68 -2.79 1.56 -20.65
N GLU A 69 -2.77 0.32 -20.16
CA GLU A 69 -3.25 -0.12 -18.85
C GLU A 69 -2.41 0.47 -17.71
N ILE A 70 -1.08 0.51 -17.86
CA ILE A 70 -0.22 1.16 -16.86
C ILE A 70 -0.54 2.66 -16.83
N ALA A 71 -0.66 3.29 -18.01
CA ALA A 71 -0.92 4.72 -18.11
C ALA A 71 -2.33 5.10 -17.61
N SER A 72 -3.36 4.28 -17.86
CA SER A 72 -4.71 4.49 -17.34
C SER A 72 -4.73 4.32 -15.82
N SER A 73 -4.11 3.27 -15.29
CA SER A 73 -4.03 3.03 -13.84
C SER A 73 -3.35 4.19 -13.10
N ILE A 74 -2.26 4.73 -13.65
CA ILE A 74 -1.58 5.91 -13.09
C ILE A 74 -2.52 7.13 -13.13
N ARG A 75 -3.23 7.36 -14.24
CA ARG A 75 -4.17 8.48 -14.34
C ARG A 75 -5.32 8.36 -13.35
N GLU A 76 -5.89 7.18 -13.19
CA GLU A 76 -6.98 6.88 -12.26
C GLU A 76 -6.57 7.21 -10.81
N VAL A 77 -5.37 6.79 -10.40
CA VAL A 77 -4.84 7.09 -9.06
C VAL A 77 -4.51 8.57 -8.88
N MET A 78 -3.99 9.24 -9.92
CA MET A 78 -3.42 10.59 -9.80
C MET A 78 -4.41 11.74 -10.07
N ARG A 79 -5.44 11.54 -10.90
CA ARG A 79 -6.21 12.64 -11.49
C ARG A 79 -7.72 12.45 -11.49
N GLU A 80 -8.22 11.24 -11.28
CA GLU A 80 -9.65 10.96 -11.33
C GLU A 80 -10.30 11.01 -9.95
N GLU A 81 -11.63 11.08 -9.89
CA GLU A 81 -12.40 11.13 -8.65
C GLU A 81 -12.08 9.96 -7.71
N LYS A 82 -11.87 8.76 -8.30
CA LYS A 82 -11.43 7.59 -7.55
C LYS A 82 -10.09 7.81 -6.85
N GLY A 83 -9.14 8.51 -7.48
CA GLY A 83 -7.85 8.82 -6.90
C GLY A 83 -7.94 9.63 -5.60
N ILE A 84 -8.94 10.51 -5.48
CA ILE A 84 -9.22 11.25 -4.24
C ILE A 84 -9.60 10.29 -3.12
N MET A 85 -10.57 9.39 -3.38
CA MET A 85 -10.98 8.36 -2.43
C MET A 85 -9.82 7.43 -2.02
N LEU A 86 -9.01 6.99 -2.99
CA LEU A 86 -7.83 6.16 -2.71
C LEU A 86 -6.81 6.88 -1.81
N LYS A 87 -6.64 8.20 -2.01
CA LYS A 87 -5.75 9.02 -1.20
C LYS A 87 -6.27 9.22 0.22
N GLU A 88 -7.57 9.45 0.38
CA GLU A 88 -8.22 9.54 1.69
C GLU A 88 -8.07 8.23 2.47
N ASN A 89 -8.29 7.08 1.82
CA ASN A 89 -8.07 5.77 2.41
C ASN A 89 -6.60 5.55 2.77
N ALA A 90 -5.66 5.91 1.91
CA ALA A 90 -4.23 5.81 2.21
C ALA A 90 -3.85 6.65 3.45
N ASN A 91 -4.40 7.86 3.58
CA ASN A 91 -4.20 8.71 4.74
C ASN A 91 -4.83 8.13 6.02
N LYS A 92 -6.00 7.49 5.90
CA LYS A 92 -6.62 6.76 7.03
C LYS A 92 -5.71 5.61 7.50
N TRP A 93 -5.19 4.81 6.58
CA TRP A 93 -4.25 3.73 6.90
C TRP A 93 -2.94 4.22 7.50
N LYS A 94 -2.41 5.35 7.01
CA LYS A 94 -1.27 6.03 7.63
C LYS A 94 -1.52 6.36 9.10
N LYS A 95 -2.69 6.93 9.41
CA LYS A 95 -3.07 7.27 10.78
C LYS A 95 -3.14 6.01 11.65
N LEU A 96 -3.81 4.97 11.19
CA LEU A 96 -3.93 3.69 11.91
C LEU A 96 -2.57 3.02 12.12
N ALA A 97 -1.70 3.04 11.11
CA ALA A 97 -0.35 2.49 11.21
C ALA A 97 0.48 3.22 12.28
N LYS A 98 0.37 4.56 12.33
CA LYS A 98 1.01 5.36 13.37
C LYS A 98 0.45 5.05 14.76
N GLU A 99 -0.88 5.02 14.92
CA GLU A 99 -1.53 4.71 16.19
C GLU A 99 -1.19 3.30 16.72
N ALA A 100 -0.99 2.33 15.83
CA ALA A 100 -0.63 0.98 16.22
C ALA A 100 0.79 0.88 16.82
N VAL A 101 1.74 1.68 16.33
CA VAL A 101 3.16 1.62 16.74
C VAL A 101 3.58 2.72 17.71
N ASP A 102 2.76 3.76 17.92
CA ASP A 102 2.98 4.77 18.96
C ASP A 102 2.88 4.13 20.36
N GLU A 103 3.44 4.82 21.37
CA GLU A 103 3.45 4.37 22.77
C GLU A 103 2.03 4.03 23.27
N GLY A 104 1.86 2.81 23.79
CA GLY A 104 0.57 2.29 24.23
C GLY A 104 -0.35 1.81 23.09
N GLY A 105 0.14 1.83 21.85
CA GLY A 105 -0.51 1.30 20.65
C GLY A 105 -0.62 -0.23 20.68
N SER A 106 -1.36 -0.79 19.72
CA SER A 106 -1.62 -2.24 19.67
C SER A 106 -0.38 -3.06 19.33
N SER A 107 0.43 -2.62 18.37
CA SER A 107 1.69 -3.30 18.02
C SER A 107 2.76 -3.11 19.10
N ASP A 108 2.80 -1.94 19.73
CA ASP A 108 3.66 -1.65 20.89
C ASP A 108 3.36 -2.59 22.06
N LYS A 109 2.09 -2.70 22.47
CA LYS A 109 1.67 -3.66 23.51
C LYS A 109 1.98 -5.10 23.16
N ASN A 110 1.73 -5.50 21.90
CA ASN A 110 2.00 -6.87 21.46
C ASN A 110 3.50 -7.21 21.56
N ILE A 111 4.40 -6.26 21.26
CA ILE A 111 5.85 -6.52 21.39
C ILE A 111 6.25 -6.60 22.86
N GLU A 112 5.69 -5.77 23.74
CA GLU A 112 5.93 -5.87 25.18
C GLU A 112 5.45 -7.22 25.75
N GLU A 113 4.27 -7.67 25.36
CA GLU A 113 3.73 -8.97 25.76
C GLU A 113 4.62 -10.12 25.28
N PHE A 114 5.08 -10.07 24.04
CA PHE A 114 6.02 -11.05 23.50
C PHE A 114 7.34 -11.07 24.30
N LEU A 115 7.91 -9.90 24.62
CA LEU A 115 9.13 -9.82 25.40
C LEU A 115 8.96 -10.41 26.81
N LYS A 116 7.80 -10.21 27.45
CA LYS A 116 7.48 -10.83 28.76
C LYS A 116 7.42 -12.37 28.68
N LEU A 117 7.09 -12.94 27.52
CA LEU A 117 7.05 -14.40 27.33
C LEU A 117 8.42 -15.03 27.06
N VAL A 118 9.37 -14.27 26.50
CA VAL A 118 10.69 -14.79 26.10
C VAL A 118 11.77 -14.52 27.13
N ILE A 119 11.60 -13.46 27.95
CA ILE A 119 12.57 -13.07 28.98
C ILE A 119 12.29 -13.78 30.33
N ASN A 120 11.08 -14.30 30.54
CA ASN A 120 10.73 -15.14 31.68
C ASN A 120 10.81 -16.63 31.32
#